data_AF-A0A1H2CCE3-F1
#
_entry.id   AF-A0A1H2CCE3-F1
#
_cell.length_a   1.000
_cell.length_b   1.000
_cell.length_c   1.000
_cell.angle_alpha   90.00
_cell.angle_beta   90.00
_cell.angle_gamma   90.00
#
_symmetry.space_group_name_H-M   'P 1'
#
loop_
_entity.id
_entity.type
_entity.pdbx_description
1 polymer ?
#
loop_
_entity_poly.entity_id
_entity_poly.type
_entity_poly.pdbx_seq_one_letter_code
_entity_poly.pdbx_strand_id
1 'polypeptide(L)'
;MKIIILLLLLSPMCSMGQIAHGTSVACFIQDNTIWIAADSKIAHEDGSYFLGCKIKSYKGFVFCMAGIYSYGKDYDAYSIVGKSIDENADFNSLIAKTRKRLINGLSKVIENVKKTSPQNINDTIPVLTTLICDMEKNKLRFTFYSIYYRNNKLIDSILITDKGMNKDSSFQDQFGSRPHTIPIFTQGQSAPLDSNPLFKINSPVEYVYYMVYLRTKAEPKTVGLPISVAMFSNKGIHWYYNDLNCR
;
A
#
# COMPACT_ATOMS: atom_id res chain seq x y z
N MET A 1 31.27 -34.88 -31.32
CA MET A 1 30.59 -33.61 -31.62
C MET A 1 29.07 -33.71 -31.43
N LYS A 2 28.59 -34.12 -30.24
CA LYS A 2 27.15 -34.37 -29.96
C LYS A 2 26.65 -33.88 -28.58
N ILE A 3 27.44 -33.09 -27.86
CA ILE A 3 27.11 -32.64 -26.48
C ILE A 3 26.65 -31.16 -26.43
N ILE A 4 26.77 -30.39 -27.52
CA ILE A 4 26.49 -28.95 -27.53
C ILE A 4 24.99 -28.63 -27.72
N ILE A 5 24.18 -29.58 -28.18
CA ILE A 5 22.75 -29.34 -28.48
C ILE A 5 21.86 -29.37 -27.23
N LEU A 6 22.30 -29.98 -26.11
CA LEU A 6 21.48 -30.08 -24.90
C LEU A 6 21.49 -28.82 -24.02
N LEU A 7 22.49 -27.94 -24.16
CA LEU A 7 22.60 -26.68 -23.40
C LEU A 7 21.73 -25.53 -23.98
N LEU A 8 21.29 -25.64 -25.24
CA LEU A 8 20.45 -24.63 -25.90
C LEU A 8 18.94 -24.85 -25.71
N LEU A 9 18.52 -25.98 -25.14
CA LEU A 9 17.11 -26.25 -24.79
C LEU A 9 16.77 -25.86 -23.34
N LEU A 10 17.72 -25.29 -22.59
CA LEU A 10 17.58 -24.89 -21.18
C LEU A 10 17.28 -23.41 -20.94
N SER A 11 16.91 -22.65 -21.98
CA SER A 11 16.41 -21.28 -21.79
C SER A 11 15.52 -20.86 -22.97
N PRO A 12 14.28 -20.43 -22.74
CA PRO A 12 13.87 -19.67 -21.57
C PRO A 12 12.95 -20.49 -20.67
N MET A 13 13.36 -20.73 -19.43
CA MET A 13 12.35 -20.61 -18.38
C MET A 13 11.84 -19.19 -18.53
N CYS A 14 10.67 -19.04 -19.16
CA CYS A 14 9.93 -17.80 -19.22
C CYS A 14 10.10 -17.15 -17.85
N SER A 15 10.58 -15.91 -17.84
CA SER A 15 10.58 -15.07 -16.65
C SER A 15 9.13 -14.99 -16.17
N MET A 16 8.69 -15.96 -15.37
CA MET A 16 7.39 -15.93 -14.73
C MET A 16 7.42 -14.64 -13.93
N GLY A 17 6.47 -13.74 -14.23
CA GLY A 17 6.40 -12.47 -13.52
C GLY A 17 6.34 -12.77 -12.03
N GLN A 18 7.33 -12.31 -11.27
CA GLN A 18 7.24 -12.40 -9.82
C GLN A 18 6.22 -11.36 -9.35
N ILE A 19 5.30 -11.79 -8.50
CA ILE A 19 4.43 -10.86 -7.78
C ILE A 19 5.30 -10.12 -6.76
N ALA A 20 5.23 -8.80 -6.78
CA ALA A 20 5.76 -7.96 -5.72
C ALA A 20 4.59 -7.44 -4.89
N HIS A 21 4.61 -7.72 -3.58
CA HIS A 21 3.56 -7.27 -2.69
C HIS A 21 4.07 -6.46 -1.50
N GLY A 22 3.37 -5.36 -1.21
CA GLY A 22 3.69 -4.43 -0.14
C GLY A 22 2.81 -4.67 1.09
N THR A 23 3.41 -4.65 2.27
CA THR A 23 2.83 -5.40 3.39
C THR A 23 2.28 -4.57 4.54
N SER A 24 2.83 -3.39 4.85
CA SER A 24 2.28 -2.58 5.95
C SER A 24 2.38 -1.10 5.65
N VAL A 25 1.23 -0.43 5.63
CA VAL A 25 1.10 1.02 5.63
C VAL A 25 0.16 1.42 6.75
N ALA A 26 0.52 2.43 7.53
CA ALA A 26 -0.33 3.06 8.52
C ALA A 26 -0.57 4.52 8.13
N CYS A 27 -1.77 5.04 8.36
CA CYS A 27 -2.06 6.45 8.20
C CYS A 27 -2.86 7.01 9.39
N PHE A 28 -2.66 8.31 9.63
CA PHE A 28 -3.39 9.10 10.59
C PHE A 28 -3.78 10.42 9.94
N ILE A 29 -5.02 10.87 10.11
CA ILE A 29 -5.52 12.14 9.58
C ILE A 29 -6.05 12.98 10.73
N GLN A 30 -5.59 14.23 10.81
CA GLN A 30 -6.00 15.23 11.79
C GLN A 30 -5.72 16.62 11.23
N ASP A 31 -6.59 17.60 11.52
CA ASP A 31 -6.36 19.03 11.26
C ASP A 31 -5.81 19.31 9.86
N ASN A 32 -6.45 18.73 8.84
CA ASN A 32 -6.11 18.94 7.43
C ASN A 32 -4.71 18.45 7.01
N THR A 33 -4.17 17.51 7.79
CA THR A 33 -2.86 16.89 7.58
C THR A 33 -3.02 15.39 7.62
N ILE A 34 -2.20 14.69 6.84
CA ILE A 34 -2.12 13.23 6.87
C ILE A 34 -0.69 12.79 7.15
N TRP A 35 -0.52 11.91 8.13
CA TRP A 35 0.73 11.23 8.44
C TRP A 35 0.65 9.81 7.93
N ILE A 36 1.69 9.36 7.24
CA ILE A 36 1.75 8.05 6.61
C ILE A 36 3.08 7.41 7.00
N ALA A 37 3.02 6.16 7.46
CA ALA A 37 4.18 5.32 7.66
C ALA A 37 4.09 4.07 6.80
N ALA A 38 5.20 3.62 6.25
CA ALA A 38 5.25 2.36 5.53
C ALA A 38 6.58 1.65 5.73
N ASP A 39 6.52 0.32 5.85
CA ASP A 39 7.70 -0.52 5.85
C ASP A 39 8.27 -0.60 4.42
N SER A 40 9.55 -0.90 4.27
CA SER A 40 10.19 -0.90 2.94
C SER A 40 10.36 -2.27 2.33
N LYS A 41 10.09 -3.35 3.07
CA LYS A 41 10.25 -4.71 2.56
C LYS A 41 9.18 -5.02 1.53
N ILE A 42 9.62 -5.50 0.38
CA ILE A 42 8.76 -5.99 -0.69
C ILE A 42 9.07 -7.47 -0.85
N ALA A 43 8.08 -8.30 -0.54
CA ALA A 43 8.23 -9.74 -0.60
C ALA A 43 7.70 -10.31 -1.92
N HIS A 44 8.29 -11.43 -2.31
CA HIS A 44 7.92 -12.26 -3.44
C HIS A 44 7.38 -13.62 -2.97
N GLU A 45 6.68 -14.32 -3.86
CA GLU A 45 6.08 -15.63 -3.56
C GLU A 45 7.12 -16.72 -3.23
N ASP A 46 8.34 -16.58 -3.74
CA ASP A 46 9.46 -17.50 -3.46
C ASP A 46 10.19 -17.21 -2.13
N GLY A 47 9.69 -16.23 -1.36
CA GLY A 47 10.27 -15.81 -0.08
C GLY A 47 11.46 -14.85 -0.22
N SER A 48 11.91 -14.55 -1.43
CA SER A 48 12.88 -13.47 -1.66
C SER A 48 12.23 -12.11 -1.42
N TYR A 49 13.08 -11.09 -1.22
CA TYR A 49 12.61 -9.73 -1.01
C TYR A 49 13.61 -8.69 -1.54
N PHE A 50 13.12 -7.49 -1.81
CA PHE A 50 13.94 -6.30 -1.99
C PHE A 50 13.38 -5.13 -1.18
N LEU A 51 14.11 -4.02 -1.14
CA LEU A 51 13.70 -2.79 -0.47
C LEU A 51 13.16 -1.79 -1.48
N GLY A 52 12.04 -1.15 -1.16
CA GLY A 52 11.47 -0.12 -2.02
C GLY A 52 10.40 0.73 -1.35
N CYS A 53 10.10 1.84 -2.01
CA CYS A 53 9.22 2.87 -1.50
C CYS A 53 7.75 2.53 -1.70
N LYS A 54 6.98 2.57 -0.60
CA LYS A 54 5.52 2.40 -0.61
C LYS A 54 4.73 3.70 -0.52
N ILE A 55 5.40 4.78 -0.14
CA ILE A 55 4.85 6.14 -0.16
C ILE A 55 5.51 6.86 -1.33
N LYS A 56 4.70 7.46 -2.20
CA LYS A 56 5.13 8.15 -3.41
C LYS A 56 4.48 9.52 -3.48
N SER A 57 5.18 10.47 -4.08
CA SER A 57 4.65 11.79 -4.38
C SER A 57 4.80 12.10 -5.86
N TYR A 58 3.78 12.69 -6.48
CA TYR A 58 3.84 13.07 -7.90
C TYR A 58 2.86 14.21 -8.19
N LYS A 59 3.35 15.29 -8.80
CA LYS A 59 2.54 16.47 -9.20
C LYS A 59 1.59 16.98 -8.12
N GLY A 60 2.03 17.02 -6.86
CA GLY A 60 1.23 17.50 -5.73
C GLY A 60 0.29 16.47 -5.12
N PHE A 61 0.23 15.25 -5.66
CA PHE A 61 -0.45 14.11 -5.07
C PHE A 61 0.51 13.30 -4.21
N VAL A 62 -0.01 12.70 -3.14
CA VAL A 62 0.67 11.65 -2.38
C VAL A 62 -0.18 10.39 -2.45
N PHE A 63 0.46 9.25 -2.67
CA PHE A 63 -0.21 7.97 -2.73
C PHE A 63 0.64 6.86 -2.14
N CYS A 64 -0.04 5.88 -1.57
CA CYS A 64 0.61 4.67 -1.04
C CYS A 64 -0.28 3.45 -1.23
N MET A 65 0.37 2.29 -1.35
CA MET A 65 -0.31 1.04 -1.67
C MET A 65 0.21 -0.12 -0.80
N ALA A 66 -0.68 -1.06 -0.52
CA ALA A 66 -0.35 -2.37 0.05
C ALA A 66 -1.10 -3.47 -0.72
N GLY A 67 -0.55 -4.68 -0.78
CA GLY A 67 -1.00 -5.77 -1.64
C GLY A 67 -0.18 -5.87 -2.92
N ILE A 68 -0.76 -6.45 -3.97
CA ILE A 68 -0.12 -6.67 -5.27
C ILE A 68 -0.03 -5.35 -6.01
N TYR A 69 1.17 -4.76 -6.08
CA TYR A 69 1.38 -3.51 -6.79
C TYR A 69 2.29 -3.66 -8.03
N SER A 70 2.96 -4.81 -8.22
CA SER A 70 3.66 -5.11 -9.47
C SER A 70 3.66 -6.61 -9.80
N TYR A 71 3.63 -6.92 -11.09
CA TYR A 71 3.77 -8.28 -11.65
C TYR A 71 4.53 -8.20 -12.97
N GLY A 72 5.82 -8.52 -12.93
CA GLY A 72 6.71 -8.42 -14.09
C GLY A 72 6.62 -7.06 -14.81
N LYS A 73 6.56 -7.09 -16.14
CA LYS A 73 6.32 -5.90 -16.98
C LYS A 73 4.83 -5.64 -17.26
N ASP A 74 3.96 -6.57 -16.86
CA ASP A 74 2.55 -6.55 -17.26
C ASP A 74 1.69 -5.68 -16.34
N TYR A 75 2.19 -5.39 -15.14
CA TYR A 75 1.47 -4.62 -14.14
C TYR A 75 2.41 -3.83 -13.22
N ASP A 76 2.11 -2.54 -13.09
CA ASP A 76 2.70 -1.63 -12.10
C ASP A 76 1.63 -0.61 -11.68
N ALA A 77 1.14 -0.77 -10.45
CA ALA A 77 0.10 0.06 -9.87
C ALA A 77 0.53 1.52 -9.71
N TYR A 78 1.80 1.77 -9.35
CA TYR A 78 2.31 3.14 -9.20
C TYR A 78 2.35 3.86 -10.55
N SER A 79 2.81 3.17 -11.61
CA SER A 79 2.77 3.70 -12.97
C SER A 79 1.33 3.98 -13.44
N ILE A 80 0.36 3.12 -13.08
CA ILE A 80 -1.06 3.34 -13.38
C ILE A 80 -1.60 4.60 -12.68
N VAL A 81 -1.25 4.81 -11.41
CA VAL A 81 -1.64 6.03 -10.68
C VAL A 81 -0.98 7.27 -11.31
N GLY A 82 0.33 7.24 -11.57
CA GLY A 82 1.05 8.35 -12.21
C GLY A 82 0.44 8.75 -13.55
N LYS A 83 0.14 7.78 -14.43
CA LYS A 83 -0.56 8.03 -15.70
C LYS A 83 -1.96 8.63 -15.49
N SER A 84 -2.65 8.22 -14.43
CA SER A 84 -3.97 8.77 -14.11
C SER A 84 -3.87 10.20 -13.59
N ILE A 85 -2.82 10.55 -12.85
CA ILE A 85 -2.48 11.93 -12.46
C ILE A 85 -2.20 12.79 -13.69
N ASP A 86 -1.44 12.30 -14.66
CA ASP A 86 -1.08 13.06 -15.86
C ASP A 86 -2.28 13.45 -16.75
N GLU A 87 -3.34 12.65 -16.73
CA GLU A 87 -4.47 12.80 -17.65
C GLU A 87 -5.71 13.49 -17.04
N ASN A 88 -5.69 13.84 -15.75
CA ASN A 88 -6.89 14.34 -15.07
C ASN A 88 -6.64 15.65 -14.31
N ALA A 89 -7.53 16.61 -14.53
CA ALA A 89 -7.58 17.85 -13.76
C ALA A 89 -8.46 17.76 -12.50
N ASP A 90 -9.37 16.78 -12.43
CA ASP A 90 -10.31 16.60 -11.31
C ASP A 90 -10.00 15.34 -10.49
N PHE A 91 -10.09 15.46 -9.16
CA PHE A 91 -9.76 14.41 -8.20
C PHE A 91 -10.71 13.21 -8.29
N ASN A 92 -12.02 13.43 -8.43
CA ASN A 92 -12.97 12.32 -8.51
C ASN A 92 -12.79 11.53 -9.81
N SER A 93 -12.58 12.23 -10.92
CA SER A 93 -12.25 11.62 -12.22
C SER A 93 -10.95 10.82 -12.16
N LEU A 94 -9.92 11.36 -11.50
CA LEU A 94 -8.66 10.68 -11.24
C LEU A 94 -8.88 9.36 -10.48
N ILE A 95 -9.61 9.40 -9.36
CA ILE A 95 -9.91 8.21 -8.55
C ILE A 95 -10.66 7.16 -9.37
N ALA A 96 -11.72 7.56 -10.10
CA ALA A 96 -12.51 6.65 -10.92
C ALA A 96 -11.70 5.97 -12.02
N LYS A 97 -10.88 6.73 -12.76
CA LYS A 97 -9.99 6.17 -13.80
C LYS A 97 -8.92 5.27 -13.23
N THR A 98 -8.31 5.67 -12.12
CA THR A 98 -7.30 4.87 -11.42
C THR A 98 -7.88 3.51 -11.04
N ARG A 99 -9.03 3.49 -10.34
CA ARG A 99 -9.72 2.26 -9.93
C ARG A 99 -9.99 1.33 -11.10
N LYS A 100 -10.58 1.87 -12.19
CA LYS A 100 -10.85 1.10 -13.42
C LYS A 100 -9.59 0.48 -14.00
N ARG A 101 -8.48 1.24 -14.07
CA ARG A 101 -7.21 0.76 -14.62
C ARG A 101 -6.55 -0.29 -13.74
N LEU A 102 -6.57 -0.09 -12.42
CA LEU A 102 -6.03 -1.05 -11.47
C LEU A 102 -6.80 -2.38 -11.55
N ILE A 103 -8.14 -2.34 -11.58
CA ILE A 103 -8.97 -3.55 -11.78
C ILE A 103 -8.60 -4.25 -13.08
N ASN A 104 -8.52 -3.53 -14.20
CA ASN A 104 -8.18 -4.13 -15.49
C ASN A 104 -6.79 -4.78 -15.50
N GLY A 105 -5.81 -4.13 -14.87
CA GLY A 105 -4.46 -4.68 -14.72
C GLY A 105 -4.44 -5.91 -13.81
N LEU A 106 -5.07 -5.82 -12.64
CA LEU A 106 -5.15 -6.91 -11.67
C LEU A 106 -5.91 -8.13 -12.20
N SER A 107 -6.93 -7.96 -13.06
CA SER A 107 -7.65 -9.10 -13.64
C SER A 107 -6.69 -10.06 -14.36
N LYS A 108 -5.74 -9.51 -15.13
CA LYS A 108 -4.72 -10.31 -15.83
C LYS A 108 -3.76 -10.99 -14.84
N VAL A 109 -3.35 -10.27 -13.79
CA VAL A 109 -2.48 -10.83 -12.75
C VAL A 109 -3.20 -12.00 -12.06
N ILE A 110 -4.44 -11.82 -11.62
CA ILE A 110 -5.23 -12.86 -10.95
C ILE A 110 -5.46 -14.07 -11.85
N GLU A 111 -5.73 -13.89 -13.15
CA GLU A 111 -5.83 -15.00 -14.09
C GLU A 111 -4.55 -15.83 -14.20
N ASN A 112 -3.38 -15.18 -14.14
CA ASN A 112 -2.10 -15.87 -14.12
C ASN A 112 -1.84 -16.58 -12.79
N VAL A 113 -2.15 -15.93 -11.65
CA VAL A 113 -2.03 -16.54 -10.32
C VAL A 113 -2.92 -17.77 -10.20
N LYS A 114 -4.15 -17.74 -10.72
CA LYS A 114 -5.04 -18.92 -10.75
C LYS A 114 -4.41 -20.12 -11.45
N LYS A 115 -3.64 -19.88 -12.50
CA LYS A 115 -3.02 -20.94 -13.31
C LYS A 115 -1.76 -21.50 -12.65
N THR A 116 -1.02 -20.66 -11.95
CA THR A 116 0.32 -20.97 -11.44
C THR A 116 0.34 -21.32 -9.95
N SER A 117 -0.46 -20.61 -9.14
CA SER A 117 -0.50 -20.69 -7.69
C SER A 117 -1.92 -20.40 -7.15
N PRO A 118 -2.95 -21.20 -7.50
CA PRO A 118 -4.35 -20.92 -7.13
C PRO A 118 -4.59 -20.80 -5.62
N GLN A 119 -3.78 -21.48 -4.80
CA GLN A 119 -3.82 -21.41 -3.34
C GLN A 119 -3.51 -20.02 -2.76
N ASN A 120 -2.88 -19.12 -3.55
CA ASN A 120 -2.55 -17.77 -3.12
C ASN A 120 -3.72 -16.78 -3.28
N ILE A 121 -4.86 -17.23 -3.81
CA ILE A 121 -6.05 -16.40 -3.98
C ILE A 121 -6.95 -16.55 -2.75
N ASN A 122 -7.08 -15.44 -2.01
CA ASN A 122 -7.93 -15.35 -0.83
C ASN A 122 -8.98 -14.26 -1.04
N ASP A 123 -10.26 -14.59 -0.78
CA ASP A 123 -11.41 -13.69 -1.00
C ASP A 123 -11.72 -12.77 0.19
N THR A 124 -11.08 -13.02 1.33
CA THR A 124 -11.21 -12.23 2.56
C THR A 124 -10.20 -11.09 2.63
N ILE A 125 -9.06 -11.20 1.93
CA ILE A 125 -7.96 -10.23 1.98
C ILE A 125 -8.01 -9.32 0.74
N PRO A 126 -7.81 -7.99 0.88
CA PRO A 126 -7.63 -7.12 -0.29
C PRO A 126 -6.47 -7.58 -1.17
N VAL A 127 -6.70 -7.62 -2.48
CA VAL A 127 -5.64 -7.82 -3.48
C VAL A 127 -4.76 -6.58 -3.55
N LEU A 128 -5.36 -5.40 -3.46
CA LEU A 128 -4.68 -4.12 -3.45
C LEU A 128 -5.49 -3.12 -2.63
N THR A 129 -4.83 -2.45 -1.70
CA THR A 129 -5.35 -1.31 -0.96
C THR A 129 -4.58 -0.07 -1.36
N THR A 130 -5.29 1.03 -1.60
CA THR A 130 -4.70 2.28 -2.10
C THR A 130 -5.25 3.47 -1.34
N LEU A 131 -4.35 4.36 -0.95
CA LEU A 131 -4.63 5.71 -0.50
C LEU A 131 -4.09 6.69 -1.54
N ILE A 132 -4.91 7.67 -1.94
CA ILE A 132 -4.51 8.80 -2.77
C ILE A 132 -5.01 10.06 -2.08
N CYS A 133 -4.15 11.07 -1.95
CA CYS A 133 -4.51 12.37 -1.41
C CYS A 133 -3.86 13.53 -2.17
N ASP A 134 -4.50 14.69 -2.10
CA ASP A 134 -4.00 15.96 -2.60
C ASP A 134 -4.50 17.14 -1.76
N MET A 135 -4.16 18.36 -2.17
CA MET A 135 -4.65 19.59 -1.56
C MET A 135 -5.44 20.42 -2.58
N GLU A 136 -6.70 20.74 -2.26
CA GLU A 136 -7.50 21.70 -3.02
C GLU A 136 -7.87 22.90 -2.16
N LYS A 137 -7.46 24.10 -2.57
CA LYS A 137 -7.75 25.35 -1.85
C LYS A 137 -7.41 25.24 -0.36
N ASN A 138 -6.22 24.73 -0.06
CA ASN A 138 -5.72 24.45 1.29
C ASN A 138 -6.53 23.42 2.09
N LYS A 139 -7.35 22.58 1.44
CA LYS A 139 -8.05 21.46 2.07
C LYS A 139 -7.52 20.13 1.57
N LEU A 140 -7.21 19.22 2.49
CA LEU A 140 -6.83 17.86 2.21
C LEU A 140 -8.02 17.13 1.61
N ARG A 141 -7.85 16.58 0.41
CA ARG A 141 -8.75 15.58 -0.15
C ARG A 141 -8.04 14.26 -0.15
N PHE A 142 -8.76 13.20 0.15
CA PHE A 142 -8.20 11.86 0.11
C PHE A 142 -9.28 10.84 -0.21
N THR A 143 -8.88 9.76 -0.86
CA THR A 143 -9.70 8.56 -1.01
C THR A 143 -8.89 7.36 -0.60
N PHE A 144 -9.49 6.55 0.28
CA PHE A 144 -8.99 5.27 0.68
C PHE A 144 -9.92 4.17 0.15
N TYR A 145 -9.38 3.23 -0.62
CA TYR A 145 -10.16 2.15 -1.21
C TYR A 145 -9.36 0.86 -1.28
N SER A 146 -10.09 -0.26 -1.38
CA SER A 146 -9.53 -1.59 -1.51
C SER A 146 -10.18 -2.35 -2.65
N ILE A 147 -9.40 -3.15 -3.35
CA ILE A 147 -9.83 -4.08 -4.40
C ILE A 147 -9.74 -5.49 -3.83
N TYR A 148 -10.85 -6.21 -3.86
CA TYR A 148 -10.97 -7.60 -3.42
C TYR A 148 -11.23 -8.50 -4.61
N TYR A 149 -10.84 -9.77 -4.49
CA TYR A 149 -11.25 -10.82 -5.40
C TYR A 149 -12.34 -11.67 -4.74
N ARG A 150 -13.60 -11.52 -5.15
CA ARG A 150 -14.75 -12.23 -4.54
C ARG A 150 -15.67 -12.76 -5.63
N ASN A 151 -16.26 -13.94 -5.42
CA ASN A 151 -17.22 -14.53 -6.35
C ASN A 151 -16.70 -14.56 -7.80
N ASN A 152 -15.43 -14.93 -7.95
CA ASN A 152 -14.71 -14.96 -9.21
C ASN A 152 -14.54 -13.64 -9.96
N LYS A 153 -14.68 -12.49 -9.28
CA LYS A 153 -14.54 -11.16 -9.87
C LYS A 153 -13.73 -10.23 -8.97
N LEU A 154 -13.05 -9.26 -9.58
CA LEU A 154 -12.49 -8.14 -8.84
C LEU A 154 -13.57 -7.12 -8.55
N ILE A 155 -13.68 -6.73 -7.29
CA ILE A 155 -14.65 -5.77 -6.78
C ILE A 155 -13.89 -4.75 -5.97
N ASP A 156 -14.12 -3.48 -6.22
CA ASP A 156 -13.56 -2.42 -5.39
C ASP A 156 -14.58 -1.89 -4.38
N SER A 157 -14.05 -1.42 -3.26
CA SER A 157 -14.81 -0.85 -2.16
C SER A 157 -14.10 0.43 -1.75
N ILE A 158 -14.80 1.56 -1.90
CA ILE A 158 -14.37 2.80 -1.25
C ILE A 158 -14.61 2.61 0.24
N LEU A 159 -13.55 2.74 1.01
CA LEU A 159 -13.62 2.62 2.45
C LEU A 159 -13.94 3.99 3.04
N ILE A 160 -13.17 5.02 2.68
CA ILE A 160 -13.30 6.37 3.24
C ILE A 160 -12.96 7.44 2.20
N THR A 161 -13.68 8.55 2.27
CA THR A 161 -13.40 9.79 1.55
C THR A 161 -13.36 10.98 2.52
N ASP A 162 -12.78 12.09 2.08
CA ASP A 162 -12.79 13.38 2.78
C ASP A 162 -14.21 13.83 3.20
N LYS A 163 -15.22 13.58 2.35
CA LYS A 163 -16.62 13.90 2.63
C LYS A 163 -17.26 13.04 3.73
N GLY A 164 -16.60 11.94 4.14
CA GLY A 164 -17.06 11.04 5.19
C GLY A 164 -16.49 11.33 6.58
N MET A 165 -15.52 12.24 6.72
CA MET A 165 -14.96 12.62 8.02
C MET A 165 -15.69 13.83 8.61
N ASN A 166 -16.18 13.71 9.84
CA ASN A 166 -16.64 14.87 10.62
C ASN A 166 -15.45 15.79 10.94
N LYS A 167 -15.68 17.10 11.00
CA LYS A 167 -14.63 18.11 11.25
C LYS A 167 -13.79 17.88 12.53
N ASP A 168 -14.37 17.19 13.52
CA ASP A 168 -13.72 16.88 14.79
C ASP A 168 -13.25 15.41 14.89
N SER A 169 -13.34 14.65 13.79
CA SER A 169 -12.93 13.25 13.75
C SER A 169 -11.48 13.10 13.29
N SER A 170 -10.72 12.29 14.02
CA SER A 170 -9.46 11.75 13.52
C SER A 170 -9.70 10.41 12.84
N PHE A 171 -8.99 10.15 11.75
CA PHE A 171 -9.04 8.85 11.05
C PHE A 171 -7.72 8.12 11.21
N GLN A 172 -7.81 6.81 11.49
CA GLN A 172 -6.69 5.91 11.68
C GLN A 172 -6.95 4.61 10.93
N ASP A 173 -5.98 4.16 10.15
CA ASP A 173 -6.03 2.82 9.56
C ASP A 173 -4.62 2.26 9.32
N GLN A 174 -4.56 0.92 9.26
CA GLN A 174 -3.37 0.17 8.89
C GLN A 174 -3.76 -0.92 7.90
N PHE A 175 -3.14 -0.94 6.74
CA PHE A 175 -3.47 -1.86 5.65
C PHE A 175 -2.26 -2.60 5.10
N GLY A 176 -2.54 -3.76 4.51
CA GLY A 176 -1.56 -4.82 4.24
C GLY A 176 -1.54 -5.90 5.33
N SER A 177 -0.80 -7.00 5.10
CA SER A 177 -0.94 -8.33 5.73
C SER A 177 -1.93 -8.44 6.90
N ARG A 178 -3.16 -8.81 6.57
CA ARG A 178 -4.20 -9.10 7.55
C ARG A 178 -4.47 -10.60 7.50
N PRO A 179 -4.19 -11.30 8.61
CA PRO A 179 -5.30 -12.04 9.19
C PRO A 179 -5.68 -11.62 10.63
N HIS A 180 -4.89 -10.81 11.36
CA HIS A 180 -5.02 -10.78 12.84
C HIS A 180 -5.03 -9.43 13.58
N THR A 181 -5.31 -8.27 12.98
CA THR A 181 -5.27 -6.97 13.71
C THR A 181 -6.60 -6.23 13.82
N ILE A 182 -7.59 -6.90 14.39
CA ILE A 182 -8.72 -6.26 15.04
C ILE A 182 -8.76 -6.82 16.47
N PRO A 183 -7.83 -6.40 17.35
CA PRO A 183 -8.29 -5.76 18.60
C PRO A 183 -7.37 -4.70 19.24
N ILE A 184 -6.24 -4.29 18.63
CA ILE A 184 -5.37 -3.26 19.25
C ILE A 184 -6.00 -1.85 19.12
N PHE A 185 -6.78 -1.62 18.07
CA PHE A 185 -7.35 -0.31 17.76
C PHE A 185 -8.58 0.07 18.61
N THR A 186 -9.31 -0.88 19.16
CA THR A 186 -10.44 -0.60 20.07
C THR A 186 -10.01 -0.29 21.50
N GLN A 187 -8.78 -0.62 21.88
CA GLN A 187 -8.20 -0.22 23.18
C GLN A 187 -7.39 1.07 23.09
N GLY A 188 -6.92 1.51 21.91
CA GLY A 188 -6.13 2.74 21.79
C GLY A 188 -6.91 4.06 21.95
N GLN A 189 -8.25 4.04 21.96
CA GLN A 189 -9.07 5.22 22.24
C GLN A 189 -9.60 5.27 23.69
N SER A 190 -9.43 4.20 24.49
CA SER A 190 -10.01 4.10 25.83
C SER A 190 -9.10 3.44 26.89
N ALA A 191 -8.00 2.81 26.49
CA ALA A 191 -6.92 2.45 27.41
C ALA A 191 -5.98 3.66 27.52
N PRO A 192 -5.69 4.16 28.73
CA PRO A 192 -4.62 5.13 28.90
C PRO A 192 -3.34 4.52 28.32
N LEU A 193 -2.54 5.34 27.64
CA LEU A 193 -1.22 5.04 27.05
C LEU A 193 -0.18 4.43 28.03
N ASP A 194 -0.59 3.99 29.22
CA ASP A 194 0.23 3.60 30.36
C ASP A 194 0.44 2.08 30.54
N SER A 195 -0.18 1.20 29.76
CA SER A 195 -0.01 -0.26 29.99
C SER A 195 1.16 -0.92 29.24
N ASN A 196 1.88 -0.17 28.38
CA ASN A 196 3.18 -0.60 27.85
C ASN A 196 4.26 0.44 28.19
N PRO A 197 5.01 0.27 29.30
CA PRO A 197 5.87 1.31 29.87
C PRO A 197 7.09 1.70 29.00
N LEU A 198 7.26 1.13 27.81
CA LEU A 198 8.44 1.31 26.96
C LEU A 198 8.27 2.34 25.83
N PHE A 199 7.08 2.84 25.54
CA PHE A 199 6.88 3.81 24.45
C PHE A 199 5.78 4.83 24.77
N LYS A 200 6.17 6.04 25.21
CA LYS A 200 5.26 7.18 25.26
C LYS A 200 5.15 7.77 23.86
N ILE A 201 4.00 7.61 23.21
CA ILE A 201 3.71 8.22 21.92
C ILE A 201 3.31 9.68 22.17
N ASN A 202 4.19 10.61 21.81
CA ASN A 202 4.01 12.04 22.04
C ASN A 202 3.70 12.81 20.75
N SER A 203 3.72 12.15 19.60
CA SER A 203 3.43 12.79 18.31
C SER A 203 2.73 11.85 17.31
N PRO A 204 1.98 12.41 16.34
CA PRO A 204 1.45 11.64 15.20
C PRO A 204 2.50 10.85 14.42
N VAL A 205 3.74 11.37 14.35
CA VAL A 205 4.88 10.73 13.65
C VAL A 205 5.28 9.45 14.37
N GLU A 206 5.48 9.52 15.69
CA GLU A 206 5.78 8.37 16.53
C GLU A 206 4.64 7.34 16.49
N TYR A 207 3.39 7.81 16.47
CA TYR A 207 2.22 6.95 16.36
C TYR A 207 2.27 6.10 15.09
N VAL A 208 2.30 6.72 13.91
CA VAL A 208 2.29 5.96 12.64
C VAL A 208 3.53 5.09 12.47
N TYR A 209 4.69 5.56 12.94
CA TYR A 209 5.92 4.76 12.95
C TYR A 209 5.75 3.49 13.78
N TYR A 210 5.29 3.64 15.03
CA TYR A 210 5.14 2.54 15.97
C TYR A 210 4.14 1.50 15.47
N MET A 211 3.06 1.93 14.81
CA MET A 211 2.09 1.03 14.19
C MET A 211 2.72 0.11 13.15
N VAL A 212 3.59 0.64 12.28
CA VAL A 212 4.33 -0.16 11.30
C VAL A 212 5.41 -0.99 11.98
N TYR A 213 6.11 -0.44 12.97
CA TYR A 213 7.13 -1.16 13.74
C TYR A 213 6.59 -2.43 14.39
N LEU A 214 5.42 -2.36 15.04
CA LEU A 214 4.77 -3.54 15.62
C LEU A 214 4.55 -4.64 14.58
N ARG A 215 4.27 -4.28 13.32
CA ARG A 215 4.15 -5.25 12.22
C ARG A 215 5.46 -5.86 11.79
N THR A 216 6.55 -5.11 11.81
CA THR A 216 7.88 -5.68 11.58
C THR A 216 8.23 -6.77 12.60
N LYS A 217 7.67 -6.68 13.82
CA LYS A 217 7.85 -7.68 14.87
C LYS A 217 6.89 -8.86 14.74
N ALA A 218 5.62 -8.59 14.43
CA ALA A 218 4.61 -9.64 14.27
C ALA A 218 4.83 -10.50 13.02
N GLU A 219 5.27 -9.88 11.91
CA GLU A 219 5.36 -10.52 10.60
C GLU A 219 6.70 -10.23 9.90
N PRO A 220 7.84 -10.62 10.49
CA PRO A 220 9.17 -10.27 9.99
C PRO A 220 9.50 -10.88 8.62
N LYS A 221 8.75 -11.91 8.18
CA LYS A 221 8.94 -12.51 6.85
C LYS A 221 8.47 -11.59 5.73
N THR A 222 7.41 -10.81 5.97
CA THR A 222 6.72 -10.04 4.94
C THR A 222 6.80 -8.54 5.16
N VAL A 223 7.06 -8.08 6.39
CA VAL A 223 7.23 -6.67 6.78
C VAL A 223 8.68 -6.44 7.23
N GLY A 224 9.27 -5.28 6.92
CA GLY A 224 10.64 -5.01 7.38
C GLY A 224 11.13 -3.57 7.24
N LEU A 225 12.19 -3.29 8.00
CA LEU A 225 12.92 -2.02 7.97
C LEU A 225 13.58 -1.76 6.60
N PRO A 226 13.89 -0.50 6.26
CA PRO A 226 13.57 0.71 7.02
C PRO A 226 12.07 1.07 6.98
N ILE A 227 11.61 1.89 7.93
CA ILE A 227 10.25 2.46 7.93
C ILE A 227 10.35 3.91 7.48
N SER A 228 9.65 4.25 6.41
CA SER A 228 9.53 5.63 5.96
C SER A 228 8.32 6.29 6.61
N VAL A 229 8.46 7.55 7.03
CA VAL A 229 7.36 8.34 7.59
C VAL A 229 7.31 9.71 6.93
N ALA A 230 6.12 10.05 6.44
CA ALA A 230 5.85 11.32 5.80
C ALA A 230 4.61 11.99 6.39
N MET A 231 4.60 13.32 6.38
CA MET A 231 3.44 14.14 6.62
C MET A 231 3.12 14.90 5.34
N PHE A 232 1.86 14.93 4.96
CA PHE A 232 1.37 15.71 3.84
C PHE A 232 0.35 16.75 4.30
N SER A 233 0.57 18.00 3.88
CA SER A 233 -0.19 19.18 4.28
C SER A 233 -0.25 20.20 3.14
N ASN A 234 -0.83 21.37 3.38
CA ASN A 234 -0.82 22.48 2.42
C ASN A 234 0.60 22.99 2.08
N LYS A 235 1.61 22.66 2.87
CA LYS A 235 3.03 22.96 2.59
C LYS A 235 3.72 21.90 1.72
N GLY A 236 2.97 20.89 1.27
CA GLY A 236 3.50 19.73 0.54
C GLY A 236 3.87 18.57 1.46
N ILE A 237 4.69 17.66 0.93
CA ILE A 237 5.17 16.49 1.66
C ILE A 237 6.43 16.82 2.46
N HIS A 238 6.44 16.44 3.73
CA HIS A 238 7.59 16.52 4.62
C HIS A 238 7.94 15.11 5.10
N TRP A 239 9.20 14.72 4.92
CA TRP A 239 9.69 13.40 5.31
C TRP A 239 10.40 13.49 6.67
N TYR A 240 9.98 12.66 7.62
CA TYR A 240 10.65 12.49 8.91
C TYR A 240 11.70 11.38 8.84
N TYR A 241 11.35 10.27 8.17
CA TYR A 241 12.25 9.15 7.89
C TYR A 241 12.11 8.79 6.41
N ASN A 242 13.23 8.76 5.67
CA ASN A 242 13.24 8.49 4.23
C ASN A 242 14.55 7.85 3.76
N ASP A 243 14.92 6.75 4.41
CA ASP A 243 16.22 6.09 4.19
C ASP A 243 16.39 5.57 2.75
N LEU A 244 15.30 5.39 2.01
CA LEU A 244 15.30 4.94 0.61
C LEU A 244 15.17 6.08 -0.42
N ASN A 245 15.20 7.35 0.00
CA ASN A 245 15.01 8.51 -0.87
C ASN A 245 13.74 8.39 -1.74
N CYS A 246 12.64 7.99 -1.13
CA CYS A 246 11.31 8.01 -1.72
C CYS A 246 10.97 9.46 -2.10
N ARG A 247 10.96 9.74 -3.40
CA ARG A 247 10.45 10.96 -4.01
C ARG A 247 9.31 10.58 -4.94
#